data_AF-Q05S78-F1
#
_entry.id   AF-Q05S78-F1
#
_cell.length_a   1.000
_cell.length_b   1.000
_cell.length_c   1.000
_cell.angle_alpha   90.00
_cell.angle_beta   90.00
_cell.angle_gamma   90.00
#
_symmetry.space_group_name_H-M   'P 1'
#
loop_
_entity.id
_entity.type
_entity.pdbx_description
1 polymer ?
#
loop_
_entity_poly.entity_id
_entity_poly.type
_entity_poly.pdbx_seq_one_letter_code
_entity_poly.pdbx_strand_id
1 'polypeptide(L)' 'MSMKQLETFLAKAHSNDSIRSEVEACGQDNTCVAKVGLRHGHKFSPANLTRWQREHH' A
#
# COMPACT_ATOMS: atom_id res chain seq x y z
N MET A 1 -3.62 1.02 14.07
CA MET A 1 -2.51 0.75 13.13
C MET A 1 -2.11 2.07 12.48
N SER A 2 -0.82 2.35 12.31
CA SER A 2 -0.32 3.68 11.94
C SER A 2 -0.44 3.97 10.43
N MET A 3 -1.02 5.12 10.04
CA MET A 3 -1.04 5.62 8.65
C MET A 3 0.37 5.85 8.09
N LYS A 4 1.33 6.18 8.96
CA LYS A 4 2.73 6.41 8.58
C LYS A 4 3.37 5.19 7.89
N GLN A 5 2.96 3.98 8.26
CA GLN A 5 3.43 2.74 7.63
C GLN A 5 2.92 2.61 6.18
N LEU A 6 1.69 3.04 5.94
CA LEU A 6 1.10 3.08 4.61
C LEU A 6 1.79 4.13 3.74
N GLU A 7 1.97 5.35 4.25
CA GLU A 7 2.63 6.43 3.50
C GLU A 7 4.07 6.07 3.13
N THR A 8 4.82 5.48 4.07
CA THR A 8 6.18 5.00 3.81
C THR A 8 6.19 3.90 2.75
N PHE A 9 5.22 2.99 2.79
CA PHE A 9 5.07 1.94 1.78
C PHE A 9 4.75 2.53 0.40
N LEU A 10 3.82 3.47 0.31
CA LEU A 10 3.45 4.12 -0.96
C LEU A 10 4.61 4.92 -1.54
N ALA A 11 5.35 5.66 -0.72
CA ALA A 11 6.58 6.34 -1.14
C ALA A 11 7.63 5.35 -1.66
N LYS A 12 7.76 4.18 -1.03
CA LYS A 12 8.66 3.12 -1.46
C LYS A 12 8.18 2.42 -2.73
N ALA A 13 6.87 2.24 -2.89
CA ALA A 13 6.26 1.71 -4.10
C ALA A 13 6.48 2.65 -5.29
N HIS A 14 6.43 3.97 -5.04
CA HIS A 14 6.71 4.97 -6.08
C HIS A 14 8.18 4.98 -6.53
N SER A 15 9.13 4.69 -5.63
CA SER A 15 10.57 4.67 -5.95
C SER A 15 11.12 3.31 -6.36
N ASN A 16 10.31 2.24 -6.29
CA ASN A 16 10.74 0.88 -6.59
C ASN A 16 9.76 0.18 -7.54
N ASP A 17 10.20 -0.02 -8.79
CA ASP A 17 9.40 -0.63 -9.86
C ASP A 17 8.93 -2.06 -9.53
N SER A 18 9.68 -2.84 -8.73
CA SER A 18 9.27 -4.18 -8.30
C SER A 18 8.05 -4.10 -7.39
N ILE A 19 8.06 -3.19 -6.42
CA ILE A 19 6.93 -3.01 -5.49
C ILE A 19 5.75 -2.43 -6.25
N ARG A 20 5.99 -1.48 -7.16
CA ARG A 20 4.95 -0.92 -8.03
C ARG A 20 4.24 -2.01 -8.83
N SER A 21 5.01 -2.89 -9.47
CA SER A 21 4.45 -4.00 -10.27
C SER A 21 3.60 -4.95 -9.43
N GLU A 22 4.02 -5.24 -8.18
CA GLU A 22 3.22 -6.06 -7.26
C GLU A 22 1.92 -5.37 -6.82
N VAL A 23 1.95 -4.05 -6.59
CA VAL A 23 0.75 -3.28 -6.24
C VAL A 23 -0.20 -3.17 -7.44
N GLU A 24 0.33 -2.95 -8.64
CA GLU A 24 -0.44 -2.92 -9.88
C GLU A 24 -1.10 -4.28 -10.18
N ALA A 25 -0.41 -5.38 -9.90
CA ALA A 25 -0.97 -6.72 -10.02
C ALA A 25 -2.17 -6.97 -9.07
N CYS A 26 -2.26 -6.22 -7.97
CA CYS A 26 -3.41 -6.26 -7.07
C CYS A 26 -4.64 -5.51 -7.60
N GLY A 27 -4.48 -4.61 -8.58
CA GLY A 27 -5.58 -3.80 -9.12
C GLY A 27 -6.32 -3.01 -8.03
N GLN A 28 -7.63 -3.28 -7.87
CA GLN A 28 -8.49 -2.63 -6.87
C GLN A 28 -8.59 -3.40 -5.54
N ASP A 29 -7.90 -4.53 -5.39
CA ASP A 29 -7.92 -5.30 -4.14
C ASP A 29 -6.99 -4.68 -3.08
N ASN A 30 -7.57 -3.84 -2.23
CA ASN A 30 -6.87 -3.22 -1.10
C ASN A 30 -6.34 -4.23 -0.07
N THR A 31 -6.91 -5.44 0.00
CA THR A 31 -6.38 -6.51 0.86
C THR A 31 -5.10 -7.12 0.28
N CYS A 32 -5.03 -7.27 -1.04
CA CYS A 32 -3.83 -7.68 -1.74
C CYS A 32 -2.70 -6.65 -1.54
N VAL A 33 -2.99 -5.35 -1.70
CA VAL A 33 -1.98 -4.29 -1.47
C VAL A 33 -1.47 -4.29 -0.03
N ALA A 34 -2.33 -4.50 0.96
CA ALA A 34 -1.91 -4.64 2.36
C ALA A 34 -0.99 -5.85 2.59
N LYS A 35 -1.20 -6.97 1.88
CA LYS A 35 -0.31 -8.14 1.92
C LYS A 35 1.04 -7.85 1.24
N VAL A 36 1.06 -7.11 0.13
CA VAL A 36 2.31 -6.65 -0.50
C VAL A 36 3.07 -5.76 0.48
N GLY A 37 2.41 -4.78 1.09
CA GLY A 37 2.99 -3.96 2.15
C GLY A 37 3.64 -4.79 3.24
N LEU A 38 2.91 -5.79 3.75
CA LEU A 38 3.40 -6.68 4.80
C LEU A 38 4.66 -7.46 4.38
N ARG A 39 4.71 -7.96 3.14
CA ARG A 39 5.89 -8.65 2.58
C ARG A 39 7.12 -7.75 2.51
N HIS A 40 6.92 -6.44 2.30
CA HIS A 40 7.97 -5.43 2.25
C HIS A 40 8.28 -4.79 3.62
N GLY A 41 7.72 -5.33 4.71
CA GLY A 41 7.97 -4.88 6.09
C GLY A 41 7.06 -3.75 6.57
N HIS A 42 6.02 -3.41 5.81
CA HIS A 42 5.09 -2.34 6.13
C HIS A 42 3.74 -2.88 6.59
N LYS A 43 3.37 -2.60 7.84
CA LYS A 43 2.11 -3.10 8.41
C LYS A 43 1.02 -2.02 8.42
N PHE A 44 0.06 -2.16 7.53
CA PHE A 44 -1.15 -1.33 7.49
C PHE A 44 -2.39 -2.18 7.19
N SER A 45 -3.57 -1.69 7.58
CA SER A 45 -4.83 -2.36 7.28
C SER A 45 -5.35 -1.92 5.90
N PRO A 46 -6.15 -2.77 5.22
CA PRO A 46 -6.84 -2.37 3.99
C PRO A 46 -7.73 -1.15 4.19
N ALA A 47 -8.33 -1.00 5.39
CA ALA A 47 -9.13 0.17 5.74
C ALA A 47 -8.32 1.48 5.75
N ASN A 48 -7.06 1.44 6.18
CA ASN A 48 -6.16 2.61 6.11
C ASN A 48 -5.89 2.98 4.64
N LEU A 49 -5.69 1.99 3.77
CA LEU A 49 -5.50 2.22 2.34
C LEU A 49 -6.76 2.80 1.68
N THR A 50 -7.95 2.24 1.95
CA THR A 50 -9.23 2.79 1.47
C THR A 50 -9.47 4.21 1.96
N ARG A 51 -9.04 4.54 3.18
CA ARG A 51 -9.14 5.90 3.71
C ARG A 51 -8.17 6.84 2.99
N TRP A 52 -6.91 6.45 2.84
CA TRP A 52 -5.90 7.23 2.12
C TRP A 52 -6.31 7.50 0.68
N GLN A 53 -6.79 6.47 -0.03
CA GLN A 53 -7.31 6.61 -1.38
C GLN A 53 -8.41 7.66 -1.43
N ARG A 54 -9.40 7.63 -0.52
CA ARG A 54 -10.47 8.65 -0.45
C ARG A 54 -9.96 10.06 -0.14
N GLU A 55 -8.94 10.19 0.69
CA GLU A 55 -8.36 11.50 1.05
C GLU A 55 -7.47 12.07 -0.05
N HIS A 56 -7.01 11.26 -1.02
CA HIS A 56 -6.09 11.65 -2.09
C HIS A 56 -6.66 11.38 -3.49
N HIS A 57 -8.01 11.33 -3.61
CA HIS A 57 -8.75 11.18 -4.87
C HIS A 57 -9.37 12.48 -5.36
#